data_AF-A0A7V5ZHW5-F1
#
_entry.id   AF-A0A7V5ZHW5-F1
#
_cell.length_a   1.000
_cell.length_b   1.000
_cell.length_c   1.000
_cell.angle_alpha   90.00
_cell.angle_beta   90.00
_cell.angle_gamma   90.00
#
_symmetry.space_group_name_H-M   'P 1'
#
loop_
_entity.id
_entity.type
_entity.pdbx_description
1 polymer ?
#
loop_
_entity_poly.entity_id
_entity_poly.type
_entity_poly.pdbx_seq_one_letter_code
_entity_poly.pdbx_strand_id
1 'polypeptide(L)'
;MLLFLPVPLVLWLFTAAPLGPVASVLLGAAIIASHRLYARPFALARAGRRCLLCGGSAGDGPTLEIEEPLGTTAWRACSEAHANALARVLACAHLSRLPLKIGILGGLAVLLPGTLLAGADRLGTLAHADAAALFTLMVGAAVAPFGWLALTHRSDPQGPARLPFPVHIQALIGTRAVLWLFRIVGLVWLAQAARHAARLV
;
A
#
# COMPACT_ATOMS: atom_id res chain seq x y z
N MET A 1 -1.48 7.17 -15.66
CA MET A 1 -0.27 6.55 -15.09
C MET A 1 0.48 7.50 -14.14
N LEU A 2 0.67 8.77 -14.48
CA LEU A 2 1.39 9.74 -13.62
C LEU A 2 0.83 9.90 -12.20
N LEU A 3 -0.48 9.72 -11.99
CA LEU A 3 -1.11 9.77 -10.66
C LEU A 3 -0.59 8.70 -9.69
N PHE A 4 0.05 7.64 -10.19
CA PHE A 4 0.65 6.59 -9.36
C PHE A 4 2.13 6.85 -9.04
N LEU A 5 2.79 7.76 -9.77
CA LEU A 5 4.21 8.10 -9.58
C LEU A 5 4.59 8.56 -8.16
N PRO A 6 3.71 9.23 -7.38
CA PRO A 6 4.04 9.64 -6.02
C PRO A 6 4.44 8.48 -5.10
N VAL A 7 3.82 7.30 -5.24
CA VAL A 7 4.12 6.15 -4.37
C VAL A 7 5.56 5.65 -4.56
N PRO A 8 6.01 5.21 -5.75
CA PRO A 8 7.39 4.77 -5.95
C PRO A 8 8.40 5.88 -5.71
N LEU A 9 8.06 7.14 -6.03
CA LEU A 9 8.92 8.29 -5.76
C LEU A 9 9.16 8.50 -4.26
N VAL A 10 8.11 8.48 -3.45
CA VAL A 10 8.23 8.64 -2.00
C VAL A 10 8.97 7.47 -1.38
N LEU A 11 8.71 6.25 -1.84
CA LEU A 11 9.44 5.08 -1.37
C LEU A 11 10.93 5.18 -1.69
N TRP A 12 11.29 5.64 -2.90
CA TRP A 12 12.68 5.90 -3.26
C TRP A 12 13.31 7.01 -2.42
N LEU A 13 12.60 8.13 -2.19
CA LEU A 13 13.07 9.20 -1.30
C LEU A 13 13.34 8.66 0.10
N PHE A 14 12.42 7.86 0.64
CA PHE A 14 12.52 7.33 2.00
C PHE A 14 13.60 6.27 2.14
N THR A 15 13.79 5.38 1.17
CA THR A 15 14.77 4.28 1.30
C THR A 15 16.16 4.66 0.80
N ALA A 16 16.28 5.43 -0.29
CA ALA A 16 17.57 5.81 -0.86
C ALA A 16 18.11 7.14 -0.32
N ALA A 17 17.27 8.01 0.24
CA ALA A 17 17.62 9.32 0.78
C ALA A 17 18.59 10.15 -0.12
N PRO A 18 18.27 10.33 -1.43
CA PRO A 18 19.18 10.92 -2.42
C PRO A 18 19.51 12.40 -2.16
N LEU A 19 18.72 13.09 -1.35
CA LEU A 19 18.93 14.49 -0.95
C LEU A 19 19.47 14.60 0.49
N GLY A 20 19.88 13.47 1.07
CA GLY A 20 20.11 13.32 2.50
C GLY A 20 18.85 12.93 3.29
N PRO A 21 19.01 12.30 4.48
CA PRO A 21 17.92 11.75 5.29
C PRO A 21 16.74 12.70 5.51
N VAL A 22 17.02 13.88 6.05
CA VAL A 22 15.99 14.84 6.49
C VAL A 22 15.24 15.43 5.28
N ALA A 23 15.97 15.90 4.27
CA ALA A 23 15.36 16.54 3.10
C ALA A 23 14.50 15.55 2.32
N SER A 24 14.94 14.30 2.15
CA SER A 24 14.15 13.27 1.47
C SER A 24 12.89 12.89 2.24
N VAL A 25 12.94 12.82 3.58
CA VAL A 25 11.76 12.59 4.42
C VAL A 25 10.76 13.74 4.32
N LEU A 26 11.21 14.99 4.45
CA LEU A 26 10.34 16.16 4.37
C LEU A 26 9.66 16.26 3.00
N LEU A 27 10.44 16.09 1.93
CA LEU A 27 9.90 16.11 0.56
C LEU A 27 8.91 14.97 0.34
N GLY A 28 9.24 13.75 0.76
CA GLY A 28 8.33 12.61 0.62
C GLY A 28 7.03 12.78 1.41
N ALA A 29 7.09 13.35 2.62
CA ALA A 29 5.91 13.68 3.41
C ALA A 29 5.03 14.73 2.71
N ALA A 30 5.63 15.79 2.15
CA ALA A 30 4.92 16.81 1.38
C ALA A 30 4.24 16.22 0.14
N ILE A 31 4.91 15.29 -0.56
CA ILE A 31 4.33 14.58 -1.71
C ILE A 31 3.15 13.69 -1.27
N ILE A 32 3.24 12.94 -0.17
CA ILE A 32 2.10 12.14 0.34
C ILE A 32 0.93 13.04 0.70
N ALA A 33 1.19 14.14 1.42
CA ALA A 33 0.16 15.06 1.87
C ALA A 33 -0.59 15.67 0.67
N SER A 34 0.14 16.21 -0.30
CA SER A 34 -0.44 16.77 -1.53
C SER A 34 -1.15 15.71 -2.38
N HIS A 35 -0.59 14.50 -2.48
CA HIS A 35 -1.20 13.37 -3.19
C HIS A 35 -2.60 13.04 -2.65
N ARG A 36 -2.75 12.98 -1.32
CA ARG A 36 -4.05 12.67 -0.70
C ARG A 36 -5.14 13.69 -1.06
N LEU A 37 -4.78 14.96 -1.24
CA LEU A 37 -5.74 16.02 -1.55
C LEU A 37 -6.39 15.85 -2.93
N TYR A 38 -5.63 15.43 -3.95
CA TYR A 38 -6.18 15.26 -5.30
C TYR A 38 -6.55 13.81 -5.64
N ALA A 39 -5.90 12.80 -5.05
CA ALA A 39 -6.10 11.41 -5.44
C ALA A 39 -7.49 10.89 -5.04
N ARG A 40 -7.97 11.26 -3.85
CA ARG A 40 -9.30 10.88 -3.37
C ARG A 40 -10.43 11.42 -4.25
N PRO A 41 -10.55 12.74 -4.51
CA PRO A 41 -11.62 13.26 -5.37
C PRO A 41 -11.52 12.70 -6.79
N PHE A 42 -10.30 12.52 -7.32
CA PHE A 42 -10.10 11.90 -8.63
C PHE A 42 -10.63 10.46 -8.70
N ALA A 43 -10.37 9.67 -7.64
CA ALA A 43 -10.82 8.29 -7.53
C ALA A 43 -12.34 8.20 -7.39
N LEU A 44 -12.93 9.02 -6.52
CA LEU A 44 -14.39 9.08 -6.32
C LEU A 44 -15.13 9.50 -7.60
N ALA A 45 -14.60 10.47 -8.36
CA ALA A 45 -15.15 10.87 -9.66
C ALA A 45 -15.16 9.74 -10.71
N ARG A 46 -14.48 8.60 -10.44
CA ARG A 46 -14.42 7.42 -11.32
C ARG A 46 -15.02 6.17 -10.70
N ALA A 47 -15.49 6.23 -9.46
CA ALA A 47 -15.99 5.07 -8.73
C ALA A 47 -17.15 4.36 -9.45
N GLY A 48 -18.04 5.13 -10.09
CA GLY A 48 -19.15 4.61 -10.90
C GLY A 48 -18.81 4.22 -12.34
N ARG A 49 -17.58 4.47 -12.82
CA ARG A 49 -17.20 4.26 -14.24
C ARG A 49 -16.17 3.16 -14.43
N ARG A 50 -15.40 2.83 -13.38
CA ARG A 50 -14.32 1.84 -13.45
C ARG A 50 -14.61 0.66 -12.54
N CYS A 51 -14.30 -0.54 -13.01
CA CYS A 51 -14.32 -1.72 -12.18
C CYS A 51 -13.18 -1.66 -11.17
N LEU A 52 -13.49 -1.68 -9.87
CA LEU A 52 -12.48 -1.61 -8.81
C LEU A 52 -11.55 -2.84 -8.81
N LEU A 53 -11.99 -3.99 -9.31
CA LEU A 53 -11.16 -5.20 -9.38
C LEU A 53 -10.13 -5.18 -10.51
N CYS A 54 -10.57 -4.99 -11.77
CA CYS A 54 -9.70 -5.10 -12.95
C CYS A 54 -9.23 -3.75 -13.52
N GLY A 55 -9.82 -2.62 -13.10
CA GLY A 55 -9.54 -1.29 -13.63
C GLY A 55 -10.17 -0.98 -14.99
N GLY A 56 -10.93 -1.92 -15.58
CA GLY A 56 -11.67 -1.72 -16.84
C GLY A 56 -12.93 -0.85 -16.66
N SER A 57 -13.76 -0.72 -17.71
CA SER A 57 -15.06 -0.05 -17.62
C SER A 57 -16.03 -0.85 -16.76
N ALA A 58 -16.75 -0.18 -15.85
CA ALA A 58 -17.76 -0.84 -15.02
C ALA A 58 -19.06 -1.17 -15.78
N GLY A 59 -19.42 -0.37 -16.79
CA GLY A 59 -20.70 -0.52 -17.49
C GLY A 59 -21.86 -0.46 -16.50
N ASP A 60 -22.84 -1.35 -16.67
CA ASP A 60 -23.98 -1.50 -15.76
C ASP A 60 -23.77 -2.53 -14.65
N GLY A 61 -22.52 -2.91 -14.38
CA GLY A 61 -22.21 -3.92 -13.38
C GLY A 61 -22.52 -3.50 -11.93
N PRO A 62 -22.47 -4.47 -11.00
CA PRO A 62 -22.94 -4.31 -9.62
C PRO A 62 -22.13 -3.26 -8.85
N THR A 63 -22.80 -2.64 -7.87
CA THR A 63 -22.23 -1.68 -6.94
C THR A 63 -21.95 -2.36 -5.61
N LEU A 64 -20.79 -2.06 -5.02
CA LEU A 64 -20.34 -2.51 -3.71
C LEU A 64 -20.12 -1.31 -2.81
N GLU A 65 -20.71 -1.35 -1.62
CA GLU A 65 -20.46 -0.38 -0.56
C GLU A 65 -19.26 -0.81 0.27
N ILE A 66 -18.34 0.11 0.51
CA ILE A 66 -17.11 -0.12 1.26
C ILE A 66 -17.04 0.90 2.38
N GLU A 67 -16.88 0.44 3.61
CA GLU A 67 -16.68 1.30 4.78
C GLU A 67 -15.19 1.65 4.88
N GLU A 68 -14.85 2.86 4.44
CA GLU A 68 -13.49 3.40 4.50
C GLU A 68 -13.31 4.30 5.74
N PRO A 69 -12.07 4.58 6.19
CA PRO A 69 -11.82 5.41 7.37
C PRO A 69 -12.41 6.84 7.32
N LEU A 70 -12.71 7.33 6.11
CA LEU A 70 -13.23 8.68 5.87
C LEU A 70 -14.71 8.66 5.41
N GLY A 71 -15.43 7.59 5.72
CA GLY A 71 -16.84 7.38 5.38
C GLY A 71 -17.06 6.26 4.37
N THR A 72 -18.32 5.83 4.25
CA THR A 72 -18.75 4.81 3.29
C THR A 72 -18.70 5.34 1.86
N THR A 73 -18.21 4.52 0.95
CA THR A 73 -18.11 4.83 -0.48
C THR A 73 -18.70 3.71 -1.33
N ALA A 74 -19.22 4.06 -2.50
CA ALA A 74 -19.81 3.11 -3.44
C ALA A 74 -18.90 2.94 -4.66
N TRP A 75 -18.53 1.69 -4.95
CA TRP A 75 -17.63 1.33 -6.05
C TRP A 75 -18.27 0.28 -6.95
N ARG A 76 -17.94 0.28 -8.24
CA ARG A 76 -18.50 -0.70 -9.17
C ARG A 76 -17.56 -1.84 -9.51
N ALA A 77 -18.14 -2.98 -9.86
CA ALA A 77 -17.50 -4.05 -10.60
C ALA A 77 -18.13 -4.17 -12.00
N CYS A 78 -17.40 -4.72 -12.97
CA CYS A 78 -17.95 -4.90 -14.33
C CYS A 78 -18.79 -6.16 -14.50
N SER A 79 -18.86 -7.02 -13.49
CA SER A 79 -19.66 -8.25 -13.48
C SER A 79 -19.83 -8.77 -12.05
N GLU A 80 -20.82 -9.65 -11.85
CA GLU A 80 -21.03 -10.37 -10.58
C GLU A 80 -19.79 -11.16 -10.16
N ALA A 81 -19.14 -11.83 -11.10
CA ALA A 81 -17.89 -12.55 -10.83
C ALA A 81 -16.80 -11.62 -10.28
N HIS A 82 -16.70 -10.40 -10.80
CA HIS A 82 -15.76 -9.40 -10.30
C HIS A 82 -16.18 -8.81 -8.96
N ALA A 83 -17.48 -8.59 -8.72
CA ALA A 83 -17.98 -8.16 -7.40
C ALA A 83 -17.67 -9.22 -6.33
N ASN A 84 -17.97 -10.48 -6.59
CA ASN A 84 -17.69 -11.58 -5.68
C ASN A 84 -16.20 -11.74 -5.39
N ALA A 85 -15.34 -11.65 -6.42
CA ALA A 85 -13.90 -11.70 -6.22
C ALA A 85 -13.37 -10.50 -5.42
N LEU A 86 -13.90 -9.30 -5.68
CA LEU A 86 -13.55 -8.11 -4.94
C LEU A 86 -13.98 -8.22 -3.47
N ALA A 87 -15.20 -8.67 -3.19
CA ALA A 87 -15.71 -8.87 -1.83
C ALA A 87 -14.82 -9.84 -1.04
N ARG A 88 -14.36 -10.95 -1.65
CA ARG A 88 -13.41 -11.88 -1.02
C ARG A 88 -12.06 -11.24 -0.69
N VAL A 89 -11.52 -10.44 -1.62
CA VAL A 89 -10.28 -9.68 -1.37
C VAL A 89 -10.46 -8.71 -0.21
N LEU A 90 -11.59 -8.00 -0.15
CA LEU A 90 -11.88 -7.05 0.92
C LEU A 90 -12.05 -7.74 2.27
N ALA A 91 -12.73 -8.88 2.31
CA ALA A 91 -12.85 -9.71 3.50
C ALA A 91 -11.48 -10.21 3.98
N CYS A 92 -10.63 -10.69 3.07
CA CYS A 92 -9.26 -11.07 3.40
C CYS A 92 -8.45 -9.88 3.94
N ALA A 93 -8.56 -8.71 3.33
CA ALA A 93 -7.91 -7.49 3.78
C ALA A 93 -8.33 -7.09 5.21
N HIS A 94 -9.62 -7.27 5.52
CA HIS A 94 -10.15 -7.03 6.86
C HIS A 94 -9.54 -7.98 7.90
N LEU A 95 -9.44 -9.27 7.58
CA LEU A 95 -8.83 -10.26 8.47
C LEU A 95 -7.32 -10.01 8.64
N SER A 96 -6.63 -9.60 7.58
CA SER A 96 -5.22 -9.24 7.58
C SER A 96 -4.95 -7.78 8.00
N ARG A 97 -5.95 -7.07 8.55
CA ARG A 97 -5.80 -5.64 8.87
C ARG A 97 -4.66 -5.35 9.84
N LEU A 98 -4.49 -6.20 10.85
CA LEU A 98 -3.49 -6.02 11.89
C LEU A 98 -2.07 -6.26 11.35
N PRO A 99 -1.74 -7.40 10.70
CA PRO A 99 -0.40 -7.59 10.14
C PRO A 99 -0.07 -6.56 9.07
N LEU A 100 -1.03 -6.16 8.22
CA LEU A 100 -0.81 -5.08 7.24
C LEU A 100 -0.51 -3.74 7.93
N LYS A 101 -1.28 -3.38 8.95
CA LYS A 101 -1.08 -2.14 9.72
C LYS A 101 0.27 -2.14 10.44
N ILE A 102 0.63 -3.24 11.09
CA ILE A 102 1.91 -3.37 11.81
C ILE A 102 3.07 -3.34 10.81
N GLY A 103 3.02 -4.09 9.72
CA GLY A 103 4.09 -4.10 8.72
C GLY A 103 4.32 -2.73 8.09
N ILE A 104 3.24 -2.07 7.66
CA ILE A 104 3.32 -0.77 6.96
C ILE A 104 3.58 0.38 7.94
N LEU A 105 2.72 0.58 8.95
CA LEU A 105 2.85 1.71 9.87
C LEU A 105 3.98 1.49 10.86
N GLY A 106 4.17 0.26 11.35
CA GLY A 106 5.28 -0.06 12.24
C GLY A 106 6.62 0.09 11.51
N GLY A 107 6.72 -0.39 10.27
CA GLY A 107 7.90 -0.15 9.44
C GLY A 107 8.18 1.34 9.25
N LEU A 108 7.16 2.15 8.93
CA LEU A 108 7.32 3.59 8.78
C LEU A 108 7.74 4.27 10.09
N ALA A 109 7.18 3.83 11.22
CA ALA A 109 7.53 4.31 12.55
C ALA A 109 8.95 3.91 12.97
N VAL A 110 9.56 2.90 12.36
CA VAL A 110 10.99 2.59 12.51
C VAL A 110 11.82 3.47 11.57
N LEU A 111 11.42 3.56 10.30
CA LEU A 111 12.17 4.27 9.27
C LEU A 111 12.35 5.75 9.62
N LEU A 112 11.26 6.45 9.93
CA LEU A 112 11.29 7.89 10.15
C LEU A 112 12.23 8.31 11.29
N PRO A 113 12.11 7.79 12.53
CA PRO A 113 13.06 8.14 13.57
C PRO A 113 14.46 7.60 13.27
N GLY A 114 14.61 6.42 12.67
CA GLY A 114 15.92 5.90 12.29
C GLY A 114 16.66 6.82 11.32
N THR A 115 15.97 7.30 10.28
CA THR A 115 16.47 8.26 9.31
C THR A 115 16.81 9.62 9.94
N LEU A 116 15.95 10.13 10.85
CA LEU A 116 16.21 11.39 11.55
C LEU A 116 17.41 11.30 12.50
N LEU A 117 17.53 10.19 13.24
CA LEU A 117 18.62 9.97 14.19
C LEU A 117 19.96 9.72 13.47
N ALA A 118 19.94 8.99 12.35
CA ALA A 118 21.11 8.82 11.49
C ALA A 118 21.56 10.16 10.88
N GLY A 119 20.63 11.02 10.47
CA GLY A 119 20.94 12.36 9.98
C GLY A 119 21.46 13.33 11.05
N ALA A 120 21.20 13.07 12.33
CA ALA A 120 21.68 13.87 13.46
C ALA A 120 22.99 13.36 14.06
N ASP A 121 23.57 12.29 13.50
CA ASP A 121 24.76 11.59 14.01
C ASP A 121 24.64 11.13 15.47
N ARG A 122 23.40 10.89 15.94
CA ARG A 122 23.10 10.62 17.37
C ARG A 122 23.12 9.14 17.74
N LEU A 123 23.30 8.23 16.79
CA LEU A 123 23.19 6.79 17.02
C LEU A 123 24.42 5.97 16.65
N GLY A 124 25.56 6.59 16.31
CA GLY A 124 26.87 5.96 16.15
C GLY A 124 26.96 4.87 15.07
N THR A 125 26.33 3.72 15.31
CA THR A 125 26.36 2.52 14.45
C THR A 125 25.11 2.34 13.58
N LEU A 126 23.97 2.94 13.93
CA LEU A 126 22.72 2.73 13.21
C LEU A 126 22.67 3.64 11.97
N ALA A 127 22.92 3.07 10.80
CA ALA A 127 22.89 3.78 9.55
C ALA A 127 21.45 3.90 9.02
N HIS A 128 21.20 4.92 8.20
CA HIS A 128 19.95 5.04 7.43
C HIS A 128 19.62 3.76 6.65
N ALA A 129 20.65 3.07 6.15
CA ALA A 129 20.52 1.79 5.45
C ALA A 129 19.89 0.69 6.31
N ASP A 130 20.18 0.64 7.62
CA ASP A 130 19.60 -0.36 8.54
C ASP A 130 18.11 -0.11 8.76
N ALA A 131 17.74 1.16 8.97
CA ALA A 131 16.34 1.57 9.11
C ALA A 131 15.55 1.29 7.84
N ALA A 132 16.13 1.57 6.66
CA ALA A 132 15.55 1.24 5.36
C ALA A 132 15.40 -0.28 5.15
N ALA A 133 16.41 -1.07 5.52
CA ALA A 133 16.36 -2.53 5.40
C ALA A 133 15.25 -3.11 6.29
N LEU A 134 15.14 -2.67 7.56
CA LEU A 134 14.09 -3.13 8.46
C LEU A 134 12.70 -2.69 7.99
N PHE A 135 12.56 -1.48 7.48
CA PHE A 135 11.32 -1.02 6.83
C PHE A 135 10.92 -1.94 5.66
N THR A 136 11.84 -2.18 4.73
CA THR A 136 11.55 -3.02 3.56
C THR A 136 11.21 -4.47 3.96
N LEU A 137 11.88 -5.01 4.98
CA LEU A 137 11.56 -6.32 5.56
C LEU A 137 10.14 -6.36 6.11
N MET A 138 9.78 -5.42 7.01
CA MET A 138 8.47 -5.39 7.66
C MET A 138 7.33 -5.22 6.65
N VAL A 139 7.47 -4.28 5.71
CA VAL A 139 6.46 -4.09 4.68
C VAL A 139 6.40 -5.32 3.76
N GLY A 140 7.55 -5.81 3.29
CA GLY A 140 7.62 -6.97 2.40
C GLY A 140 6.97 -8.22 3.02
N ALA A 141 7.26 -8.51 4.29
CA ALA A 141 6.68 -9.63 5.02
C ALA A 141 5.17 -9.51 5.22
N ALA A 142 4.62 -8.29 5.28
CA ALA A 142 3.19 -8.07 5.42
C ALA A 142 2.46 -8.12 4.06
N VAL A 143 2.97 -7.43 3.04
CA VAL A 143 2.26 -7.27 1.76
C VAL A 143 2.44 -8.45 0.82
N ALA A 144 3.60 -9.13 0.86
CA ALA A 144 3.88 -10.25 -0.03
C ALA A 144 2.84 -11.36 0.19
N PRO A 145 2.68 -11.97 1.39
CA PRO A 145 1.73 -13.06 1.60
C PRO A 145 0.29 -12.64 1.27
N PHE A 146 -0.09 -11.42 1.66
CA PHE A 146 -1.39 -10.85 1.35
C PHE A 146 -1.66 -10.80 -0.17
N GLY A 147 -0.66 -10.41 -0.96
CA GLY A 147 -0.74 -10.41 -2.42
C GLY A 147 -1.12 -11.77 -3.02
N TRP A 148 -0.63 -12.89 -2.47
CA TRP A 148 -1.00 -14.24 -2.90
C TRP A 148 -2.36 -14.68 -2.36
N LEU A 149 -2.59 -14.49 -1.05
CA LEU A 149 -3.75 -15.06 -0.35
C LEU A 149 -5.07 -14.34 -0.66
N ALA A 150 -5.03 -13.05 -0.99
CA ALA A 150 -6.24 -12.24 -1.11
C ALA A 150 -7.22 -12.72 -2.20
N LEU A 151 -6.74 -13.31 -3.29
CA LEU A 151 -7.60 -13.83 -4.37
C LEU A 151 -8.02 -15.29 -4.16
N THR A 152 -7.31 -16.04 -3.31
CA THR A 152 -7.58 -17.45 -3.03
C THR A 152 -8.48 -17.65 -1.83
N HIS A 153 -8.71 -16.61 -1.04
CA HIS A 153 -9.58 -16.64 0.12
C HIS A 153 -11.01 -17.05 -0.27
N ARG A 154 -11.57 -18.06 0.42
CA ARG A 154 -12.87 -18.67 0.08
C ARG A 154 -14.04 -18.20 0.94
N SER A 155 -13.84 -17.26 1.86
CA SER A 155 -14.93 -16.85 2.76
C SER A 155 -16.09 -16.21 2.02
N ASP A 156 -17.28 -16.54 2.48
CA ASP A 156 -18.53 -15.94 2.05
C ASP A 156 -18.61 -14.51 2.65
N PRO A 157 -18.65 -13.45 1.83
CA PRO A 157 -18.65 -12.09 2.34
C PRO A 157 -19.97 -11.78 3.06
N GLN A 158 -19.94 -11.76 4.39
CA GLN A 158 -21.07 -11.30 5.20
C GLN A 158 -20.86 -9.84 5.65
N GLY A 159 -21.73 -8.95 5.17
CA GLY A 159 -21.79 -7.55 5.57
C GLY A 159 -20.84 -6.61 4.80
N PRO A 160 -20.96 -5.29 5.03
CA PRO A 160 -20.16 -4.28 4.35
C PRO A 160 -18.67 -4.47 4.65
N ALA A 161 -17.86 -4.40 3.60
CA ALA A 161 -16.42 -4.55 3.70
C ALA A 161 -15.80 -3.36 4.46
N ARG A 162 -15.31 -3.61 5.68
CA ARG A 162 -14.59 -2.62 6.49
C ARG A 162 -13.10 -2.66 6.19
N LEU A 163 -12.54 -1.59 5.65
CA LEU A 163 -11.11 -1.50 5.39
C LEU A 163 -10.39 -0.52 6.33
N PRO A 164 -9.19 -0.87 6.83
CA PRO A 164 -8.38 0.06 7.62
C PRO A 164 -7.67 1.12 6.74
N PHE A 165 -7.78 1.02 5.41
CA PHE A 165 -7.10 1.91 4.47
C PHE A 165 -8.04 2.29 3.31
N PRO A 166 -7.86 3.49 2.74
CA PRO A 166 -8.68 3.95 1.63
C PRO A 166 -8.37 3.21 0.32
N VAL A 167 -9.38 2.99 -0.54
CA VAL A 167 -9.25 2.19 -1.79
C VAL A 167 -8.92 3.01 -3.05
N HIS A 168 -8.55 4.28 -2.88
CA HIS A 168 -8.29 5.19 -3.99
C HIS A 168 -7.18 4.71 -4.94
N ILE A 169 -6.16 3.98 -4.47
CA ILE A 169 -5.11 3.41 -5.34
C ILE A 169 -5.70 2.29 -6.20
N GLN A 170 -6.51 1.41 -5.61
CA GLN A 170 -7.22 0.34 -6.30
C GLN A 170 -8.15 0.92 -7.37
N ALA A 171 -8.78 2.05 -7.12
CA ALA A 171 -9.64 2.72 -8.10
C ALA A 171 -8.88 3.19 -9.37
N LEU A 172 -7.60 3.53 -9.22
CA LEU A 172 -6.78 4.00 -10.34
C LEU A 172 -6.38 2.84 -11.27
N ILE A 173 -5.80 1.78 -10.70
CA ILE A 173 -5.13 0.72 -11.48
C ILE A 173 -5.81 -0.66 -11.37
N GLY A 174 -6.82 -0.80 -10.53
CA GLY A 174 -7.50 -2.06 -10.22
C GLY A 174 -6.83 -2.83 -9.09
N THR A 175 -7.64 -3.44 -8.23
CA THR A 175 -7.19 -4.30 -7.12
C THR A 175 -6.28 -5.44 -7.58
N ARG A 176 -6.52 -6.05 -8.75
CA ARG A 176 -5.64 -7.11 -9.28
C ARG A 176 -4.22 -6.62 -9.55
N ALA A 177 -4.08 -5.42 -10.11
CA ALA A 177 -2.78 -4.82 -10.35
C ALA A 177 -2.07 -4.49 -9.03
N VAL A 178 -2.81 -3.94 -8.05
CA VAL A 178 -2.28 -3.68 -6.69
C VAL A 178 -1.76 -4.96 -6.03
N LEU A 179 -2.53 -6.05 -6.07
CA LEU A 179 -2.10 -7.33 -5.50
C LEU A 179 -0.87 -7.90 -6.21
N TRP A 180 -0.78 -7.74 -7.53
CA TRP A 180 0.41 -8.16 -8.28
C TRP A 180 1.64 -7.31 -7.92
N LEU A 181 1.47 -6.00 -7.75
CA LEU A 181 2.53 -5.11 -7.26
C LEU A 181 2.99 -5.52 -5.86
N PHE A 182 2.07 -5.85 -4.95
CA PHE A 182 2.43 -6.33 -3.61
C PHE A 182 3.29 -7.59 -3.64
N ARG A 183 3.02 -8.52 -4.57
CA ARG A 183 3.84 -9.72 -4.76
C ARG A 183 5.26 -9.38 -5.16
N ILE A 184 5.43 -8.58 -6.22
CA ILE A 184 6.75 -8.29 -6.78
C ILE A 184 7.54 -7.38 -5.86
N VAL A 185 6.96 -6.26 -5.44
CA VAL A 185 7.62 -5.32 -4.55
C VAL A 185 7.95 -5.99 -3.23
N GLY A 186 7.01 -6.77 -2.68
CA GLY A 186 7.23 -7.53 -1.45
C GLY A 186 8.40 -8.50 -1.55
N LEU A 187 8.48 -9.32 -2.60
CA LEU A 187 9.61 -10.24 -2.79
C LEU A 187 10.94 -9.51 -3.01
N VAL A 188 10.95 -8.45 -3.82
CA VAL A 188 12.15 -7.64 -4.07
C VAL A 188 12.66 -7.03 -2.77
N TRP A 189 11.76 -6.54 -1.92
CA TRP A 189 12.09 -5.93 -0.63
C TRP A 189 12.59 -6.95 0.39
N LEU A 190 11.97 -8.14 0.45
CA LEU A 190 12.49 -9.25 1.26
C LEU A 190 13.91 -9.64 0.82
N ALA A 191 14.16 -9.72 -0.49
CA ALA A 191 15.50 -10.03 -1.01
C ALA A 191 16.52 -8.89 -0.77
N GLN A 192 16.09 -7.62 -0.76
CA GLN A 192 16.95 -6.49 -0.41
C GLN A 192 17.32 -6.54 1.08
N ALA A 193 16.35 -6.74 1.96
CA ALA A 193 16.58 -6.87 3.40
C ALA A 193 17.50 -8.05 3.73
N ALA A 194 17.29 -9.22 3.11
CA ALA A 194 18.14 -10.39 3.31
C ALA A 194 19.60 -10.13 2.88
N ARG A 195 19.80 -9.46 1.74
CA ARG A 195 21.14 -9.08 1.27
C ARG A 195 21.81 -8.06 2.19
N HIS A 196 21.05 -7.15 2.80
CA HIS A 196 21.58 -6.22 3.79
C HIS A 196 22.04 -6.96 5.04
N ALA A 197 21.20 -7.85 5.58
CA ALA A 197 21.54 -8.67 6.74
C ALA A 197 22.79 -9.53 6.51
N ALA A 198 22.94 -10.10 5.31
CA ALA A 198 24.12 -10.91 4.95
C ALA A 198 25.44 -10.10 4.88
N ARG A 199 25.40 -8.77 4.81
CA ARG A 199 26.59 -7.91 4.83
C ARG A 199 27.01 -7.52 6.25
N LEU A 200 26.16 -7.77 7.25
CA LEU A 200 26.40 -7.45 8.66
C LEU A 200 27.03 -8.63 9.42
N VAL A 201 27.11 -9.81 8.80
CA VAL A 201 27.73 -11.05 9.31
C VAL A 201 29.12 -11.20 8.71
#